data_AF-A0A379A933-F1
#
_entry.id   AF-A0A379A933-F1
#
_cell.length_a   1.000
_cell.length_b   1.000
_cell.length_c   1.000
_cell.angle_alpha   90.00
_cell.angle_beta   90.00
_cell.angle_gamma   90.00
#
_symmetry.space_group_name_H-M   'P 1'
#
loop_
_entity.id
_entity.type
_entity.pdbx_description
1 polymer ?
#
loop_
_entity_poly.entity_id
_entity_poly.type
_entity_poly.pdbx_seq_one_letter_code
_entity_poly.pdbx_strand_id
1 'polypeptide(L)'
;MKFIGKFFPHLTFAAAFHPWSVIYVLLQTQWGAGWFSRWVSDKTEWHLSLSKIEHNFSSPSHIILDDFSFGHDGQPAVLVAKRVDLGLALIQFSDPLHFSSLELRDGEVNLANLAPGSALPIQADRLQLNNMRIDSPNSALPLFAQQVNGGILPWKPTALDMLGRDARFQMSAGSMTLNNVPGENVLIQGSVSQGRMRFDNIGADLARGSMTGNGERDAQGNWKINQLRLNDIRLQTTSSLKDFLHSLQVVPSIAITRLDMTDARPAGA
;
A
#
# COMPACT_ATOMS: atom_id res chain seq x y z
N MET A 1 16.38 -16.56 60.61
CA MET A 1 17.13 -16.14 59.40
C MET A 1 16.34 -16.37 58.08
N LYS A 2 15.02 -16.10 58.03
CA LYS A 2 14.16 -16.36 56.84
C LYS A 2 13.86 -15.12 55.96
N PHE A 3 14.36 -13.94 56.33
CA PHE A 3 14.07 -12.69 55.61
C PHE A 3 15.08 -12.37 54.50
N ILE A 4 16.36 -12.70 54.67
CA ILE A 4 17.41 -12.43 53.67
C ILE A 4 17.25 -13.30 52.42
N GLY A 5 16.80 -14.55 52.55
CA GLY A 5 16.57 -15.45 51.40
C GLY A 5 15.39 -15.06 50.50
N LYS A 6 14.45 -14.22 50.99
CA LYS A 6 13.34 -13.70 50.18
C LYS A 6 13.67 -12.38 49.49
N PHE A 7 14.62 -11.60 50.02
CA PHE A 7 15.02 -10.31 49.44
C PHE A 7 15.86 -10.47 48.18
N PHE A 8 16.76 -11.46 48.15
CA PHE A 8 17.63 -11.71 47.00
C PHE A 8 16.88 -11.90 45.67
N PRO A 9 15.87 -12.79 45.54
CA PRO A 9 15.15 -12.96 44.28
C PRO A 9 14.38 -11.71 43.86
N HIS A 10 13.80 -10.94 44.79
CA HIS A 10 13.15 -9.66 44.47
C HIS A 10 14.15 -8.59 44.02
N LEU A 11 15.33 -8.53 44.64
CA LEU A 11 16.40 -7.61 44.26
C LEU A 11 16.97 -7.96 42.88
N THR A 12 17.20 -9.24 42.59
CA THR A 12 17.66 -9.72 41.28
C THR A 12 16.62 -9.45 40.20
N PHE A 13 15.33 -9.69 40.49
CA PHE A 13 14.25 -9.39 39.56
C PHE A 13 14.14 -7.89 39.28
N ALA A 14 14.15 -7.06 40.33
CA ALA A 14 14.13 -5.60 40.18
C ALA A 14 15.35 -5.08 39.40
N ALA A 15 16.54 -5.60 39.69
CA ALA A 15 17.78 -5.21 39.00
C ALA A 15 17.81 -5.65 37.54
N ALA A 16 17.16 -6.76 37.17
CA ALA A 16 17.04 -7.21 35.78
C ALA A 16 15.93 -6.47 35.00
N PHE A 17 14.81 -6.14 35.66
CA PHE A 17 13.64 -5.54 35.01
C PHE A 17 13.77 -4.02 34.80
N HIS A 18 14.45 -3.34 35.71
CA HIS A 18 14.68 -1.89 35.64
C HIS A 18 15.43 -1.45 34.36
N PRO A 19 16.57 -2.06 33.96
CA PRO A 19 17.26 -1.66 32.73
C PRO A 19 16.40 -1.90 31.48
N TRP A 20 15.59 -2.96 31.45
CA TRP A 20 14.67 -3.22 30.33
C TRP A 20 13.58 -2.16 30.23
N SER A 21 13.07 -1.69 31.37
CA SER A 21 12.08 -0.61 31.44
C SER A 21 12.67 0.72 30.97
N VAL A 22 13.93 1.01 31.31
CA VAL A 22 14.64 2.21 30.85
C VAL A 22 14.88 2.14 29.34
N ILE A 23 15.34 1.00 28.80
CA ILE A 23 15.51 0.80 27.35
C ILE A 23 14.17 0.96 26.63
N TYR A 24 13.10 0.38 27.17
CA TYR A 24 11.76 0.50 26.62
C TYR A 24 11.33 1.97 26.51
N VAL A 25 11.48 2.76 27.59
CA VAL A 25 11.14 4.19 27.56
C VAL A 25 12.05 4.97 26.61
N LEU A 26 13.35 4.68 26.59
CA LEU A 26 14.31 5.34 25.71
C LEU A 26 14.03 5.08 24.23
N LEU A 27 13.65 3.85 23.86
CA LEU A 27 13.26 3.50 22.48
C LEU A 27 12.05 4.30 21.99
N GLN A 28 11.16 4.70 22.90
CA GLN A 28 10.00 5.53 22.56
C GLN A 28 10.32 7.02 22.39
N THR A 29 11.53 7.45 22.75
CA THR A 29 11.98 8.84 22.56
C THR A 29 12.53 9.06 21.15
N GLN A 30 12.65 10.33 20.73
CA GLN A 30 13.29 10.70 19.47
C GLN A 30 14.74 10.21 19.37
N TRP A 31 15.44 10.11 20.50
CA TRP A 31 16.80 9.58 20.54
C TRP A 31 16.84 8.08 20.24
N GLY A 32 15.93 7.31 20.83
CA GLY A 32 15.83 5.87 20.60
C GLY A 32 15.39 5.53 19.19
N ALA A 33 14.39 6.25 18.68
CA ALA A 33 13.97 6.22 17.29
C ALA A 33 15.15 6.46 16.33
N GLY A 34 15.89 7.55 16.53
CA GLY A 34 17.06 7.88 15.69
C GLY A 34 18.22 6.90 15.83
N TRP A 35 18.40 6.24 16.97
CA TRP A 35 19.35 5.13 17.12
C TRP A 35 18.90 3.90 16.32
N PHE A 36 17.62 3.53 16.41
CA PHE A 36 17.07 2.37 15.69
C PHE A 36 17.09 2.57 14.18
N SER A 37 16.68 3.74 13.68
CA SER A 37 16.77 4.14 12.27
C SER A 37 18.17 3.96 11.70
N ARG A 38 19.19 4.48 12.41
CA ARG A 38 20.59 4.32 12.00
C ARG A 38 21.04 2.87 12.05
N TRP A 39 20.69 2.14 13.10
CA TRP A 39 21.06 0.73 13.21
C TRP A 39 20.49 -0.11 12.06
N VAL A 40 19.23 0.10 11.67
CA VAL A 40 18.63 -0.59 10.51
C VAL A 40 19.35 -0.16 9.21
N SER A 41 19.58 1.14 9.04
CA SER A 41 20.23 1.68 7.84
C SER A 41 21.69 1.24 7.69
N ASP A 42 22.43 1.06 8.79
CA ASP A 42 23.84 0.64 8.79
C ASP A 42 24.00 -0.89 8.63
N LYS A 43 22.96 -1.67 8.97
CA LYS A 43 23.01 -3.14 9.02
C LYS A 43 22.26 -3.82 7.89
N THR A 44 21.47 -3.08 7.13
CA THR A 44 20.66 -3.61 6.03
C THR A 44 20.87 -2.78 4.79
N GLU A 45 20.46 -3.31 3.64
CA GLU A 45 20.43 -2.56 2.38
C GLU A 45 19.29 -1.52 2.35
N TRP A 46 18.45 -1.49 3.38
CA TRP A 46 17.30 -0.60 3.50
C TRP A 46 17.62 0.60 4.37
N HIS A 47 17.28 1.79 3.87
CA HIS A 47 17.31 3.01 4.64
C HIS A 47 15.97 3.20 5.36
N LEU A 48 16.02 3.32 6.68
CA LEU A 48 14.87 3.55 7.55
C LEU A 48 15.08 4.84 8.36
N SER A 49 14.11 5.74 8.32
CA SER A 49 14.07 6.93 9.16
C SER A 49 12.70 7.06 9.82
N LEU A 50 12.67 7.37 11.12
CA LEU A 50 11.46 7.62 11.88
C LEU A 50 11.79 8.56 13.05
N SER A 51 10.84 9.40 13.43
CA SER A 51 11.06 10.39 14.50
C SER A 51 10.67 9.86 15.87
N LYS A 52 9.70 8.95 15.94
CA LYS A 52 9.17 8.43 17.21
C LYS A 52 8.61 7.02 17.07
N ILE A 53 8.75 6.24 18.13
CA ILE A 53 8.10 4.93 18.31
C ILE A 53 7.16 5.08 19.51
N GLU A 54 5.88 4.79 19.35
CA GLU A 54 4.94 4.74 20.45
C GLU A 54 4.45 3.31 20.65
N HIS A 55 4.43 2.87 21.91
CA HIS A 55 3.87 1.60 22.30
C HIS A 55 3.18 1.76 23.66
N ASN A 56 1.94 1.28 23.75
CA ASN A 56 1.12 1.42 24.95
C ASN A 56 0.79 0.05 25.54
N PHE A 57 0.94 -0.10 26.86
CA PHE A 57 0.58 -1.34 27.57
C PHE A 57 -0.90 -1.70 27.47
N SER A 58 -1.79 -0.72 27.21
CA SER A 58 -3.21 -0.98 26.96
C SER A 58 -3.49 -1.61 25.59
N SER A 59 -2.54 -1.50 24.66
CA SER A 59 -2.60 -2.09 23.32
C SER A 59 -1.25 -2.73 22.98
N PRO A 60 -0.84 -3.78 23.71
CA PRO A 60 0.53 -4.31 23.66
C PRO A 60 0.88 -5.00 22.34
N SER A 61 -0.11 -5.21 21.48
CA SER A 61 0.07 -5.73 20.12
C SER A 61 0.25 -4.63 19.08
N HIS A 62 0.26 -3.34 19.44
CA HIS A 62 0.35 -2.25 18.48
C HIS A 62 1.59 -1.38 18.73
N ILE A 63 2.32 -1.10 17.67
CA ILE A 63 3.43 -0.14 17.64
C ILE A 63 3.09 0.94 16.63
N ILE A 64 3.14 2.19 17.05
CA ILE A 64 2.93 3.34 16.17
C ILE A 64 4.29 3.96 15.86
N LEU A 65 4.53 4.27 14.59
CA LEU A 65 5.73 4.97 14.12
C LEU A 65 5.30 6.30 13.53
N ASP A 66 5.92 7.40 13.96
CA ASP A 66 5.69 8.73 13.38
C ASP A 66 6.85 9.16 12.47
N ASP A 67 6.52 9.95 11.45
CA ASP A 67 7.43 10.45 10.39
C ASP A 67 8.28 9.34 9.76
N PHE A 68 7.60 8.25 9.39
CA PHE A 68 8.22 7.06 8.83
C PHE A 68 8.65 7.29 7.38
N SER A 69 9.87 6.90 7.05
CA SER A 69 10.42 6.87 5.70
C SER A 69 11.24 5.60 5.49
N PHE A 70 10.95 4.88 4.41
CA PHE A 70 11.56 3.61 4.07
C PHE A 70 11.90 3.52 2.59
N GLY A 71 13.10 3.07 2.28
CA GLY A 71 13.57 2.90 0.91
C GLY A 71 14.90 2.15 0.87
N HIS A 72 15.47 2.03 -0.32
CA HIS A 72 16.80 1.42 -0.47
C HIS A 72 17.89 2.43 -0.12
N ASP A 73 18.99 1.99 0.47
CA ASP A 73 20.13 2.86 0.75
C ASP A 73 20.64 3.60 -0.51
N GLY A 74 20.95 4.88 -0.35
CA GLY A 74 21.35 5.78 -1.43
C GLY A 74 20.27 6.18 -2.45
N GLN A 75 19.03 5.68 -2.32
CA GLN A 75 17.91 6.01 -3.20
C GLN A 75 16.85 6.87 -2.48
N PRO A 76 16.00 7.60 -3.22
CA PRO A 76 14.84 8.26 -2.62
C PRO A 76 13.91 7.24 -1.94
N ALA A 77 13.15 7.68 -0.93
CA ALA A 77 12.27 6.78 -0.18
C ALA A 77 11.16 6.19 -1.07
N VAL A 78 10.87 4.90 -0.88
CA VAL A 78 9.75 4.21 -1.55
C VAL A 78 8.44 4.49 -0.82
N LEU A 79 8.49 4.55 0.52
CA LEU A 79 7.34 4.78 1.37
C LEU A 79 7.67 5.89 2.35
N VAL A 80 6.86 6.93 2.38
CA VAL A 80 6.89 7.98 3.41
C VAL A 80 5.50 8.10 4.00
N ALA A 81 5.36 8.08 5.31
CA ALA A 81 4.07 8.23 5.98
C ALA A 81 4.24 9.00 7.28
N LYS A 82 3.31 9.92 7.55
CA LYS A 82 3.32 10.64 8.84
C LYS A 82 3.09 9.69 10.00
N ARG A 83 2.27 8.66 9.80
CA ARG A 83 1.98 7.66 10.83
C ARG A 83 1.83 6.27 10.23
N VAL A 84 2.45 5.30 10.89
CA VAL A 84 2.32 3.87 10.61
C VAL A 84 1.86 3.15 11.88
N ASP A 85 0.78 2.38 11.82
CA ASP A 85 0.35 1.48 12.90
C ASP A 85 0.69 0.04 12.52
N LEU A 86 1.52 -0.59 13.32
CA LEU A 86 1.96 -1.98 13.17
C LEU A 86 1.28 -2.85 14.22
N GLY A 87 0.39 -3.73 13.75
CA GLY A 87 -0.15 -4.83 14.53
C GLY A 87 0.84 -5.98 14.57
N LEU A 88 1.33 -6.32 15.75
CA LEU A 88 2.17 -7.47 16.00
C LEU A 88 1.36 -8.76 16.01
N ALA A 89 2.01 -9.85 15.62
CA ALA A 89 1.49 -11.19 15.71
C ALA A 89 2.53 -12.09 16.36
N LEU A 90 2.09 -13.17 17.03
CA LEU A 90 3.01 -14.17 17.59
C LEU A 90 3.85 -14.86 16.52
N ILE A 91 3.40 -14.84 15.25
CA ILE A 91 4.15 -15.40 14.13
C ILE A 91 5.48 -14.68 13.89
N GLN A 92 5.65 -13.45 14.40
CA GLN A 92 6.89 -12.68 14.29
C GLN A 92 8.13 -13.43 14.82
N PHE A 93 7.96 -14.39 15.75
CA PHE A 93 9.05 -15.22 16.27
C PHE A 93 9.53 -16.30 15.29
N SER A 94 8.70 -16.69 14.32
CA SER A 94 9.01 -17.69 13.29
C SER A 94 9.15 -17.09 11.89
N ASP A 95 8.39 -16.03 11.60
CA ASP A 95 8.36 -15.30 10.32
C ASP A 95 8.48 -13.80 10.63
N PRO A 96 9.71 -13.28 10.79
CA PRO A 96 9.92 -11.88 11.09
C PRO A 96 9.41 -10.98 9.95
N LEU A 97 8.96 -9.77 10.30
CA LEU A 97 8.36 -8.77 9.39
C LEU A 97 6.98 -9.19 8.83
N HIS A 98 6.34 -10.17 9.46
CA HIS A 98 4.93 -10.51 9.24
C HIS A 98 4.06 -9.92 10.35
N PHE A 99 3.33 -8.86 9.99
CA PHE A 99 2.42 -8.14 10.87
C PHE A 99 0.98 -8.65 10.76
N SER A 100 0.20 -8.58 11.85
CA SER A 100 -1.26 -8.83 11.79
C SER A 100 -1.99 -7.69 11.09
N SER A 101 -1.55 -6.45 11.30
CA SER A 101 -2.06 -5.28 10.59
C SER A 101 -0.94 -4.28 10.27
N LEU A 102 -1.10 -3.58 9.17
CA LEU A 102 -0.25 -2.45 8.77
C LEU A 102 -1.19 -1.34 8.30
N GLU A 103 -1.26 -0.23 9.02
CA GLU A 103 -1.99 0.97 8.58
C GLU A 103 -0.99 2.06 8.21
N LEU A 104 -1.12 2.61 7.00
CA LEU A 104 -0.32 3.74 6.52
C LEU A 104 -1.22 4.97 6.42
N ARG A 105 -0.77 6.09 7.00
CA ARG A 105 -1.57 7.32 7.09
C ARG A 105 -0.80 8.54 6.60
N ASP A 106 -1.50 9.37 5.82
CA ASP A 106 -1.08 10.71 5.41
C ASP A 106 0.34 10.71 4.80
N GLY A 107 0.51 9.94 3.73
CA GLY A 107 1.82 9.63 3.17
C GLY A 107 1.81 9.40 1.67
N GLU A 108 2.93 8.90 1.15
CA GLU A 108 3.14 8.55 -0.24
C GLU A 108 3.87 7.21 -0.38
N VAL A 109 3.49 6.47 -1.41
CA VAL A 109 4.20 5.30 -1.90
C VAL A 109 4.64 5.61 -3.32
N ASN A 110 5.95 5.71 -3.54
CA ASN A 110 6.53 5.94 -4.85
C ASN A 110 7.30 4.69 -5.29
N LEU A 111 6.61 3.86 -6.09
CA LEU A 111 7.16 2.61 -6.63
C LEU A 111 8.22 2.84 -7.71
N ALA A 112 8.42 4.07 -8.18
CA ALA A 112 9.56 4.40 -9.06
C ALA A 112 10.91 4.21 -8.35
N ASN A 113 10.91 4.38 -7.02
CA ASN A 113 12.10 4.30 -6.19
C ASN A 113 12.39 2.86 -5.72
N LEU A 114 11.49 1.91 -6.02
CA LEU A 114 11.70 0.51 -5.67
C LEU A 114 12.71 -0.10 -6.65
N ALA A 115 13.72 -0.78 -6.12
CA ALA A 115 14.72 -1.44 -6.95
C ALA A 115 14.06 -2.47 -7.90
N PRO A 116 14.42 -2.50 -9.19
CA PRO A 116 13.84 -3.44 -10.15
C PRO A 116 14.02 -4.89 -9.70
N GLY A 117 12.91 -5.65 -9.65
CA GLY A 117 12.94 -7.05 -9.24
C GLY A 117 13.06 -7.29 -7.73
N SER A 118 12.96 -6.24 -6.90
CA SER A 118 12.89 -6.35 -5.44
C SER A 118 11.45 -6.27 -4.94
N ALA A 119 11.16 -7.00 -3.85
CA ALA A 119 9.91 -6.89 -3.10
C ALA A 119 10.13 -6.03 -1.84
N LEU A 120 9.06 -5.43 -1.31
CA LEU A 120 9.11 -4.90 0.04
C LEU A 120 9.29 -6.05 1.04
N PRO A 121 10.22 -5.94 2.01
CA PRO A 121 10.53 -7.04 2.94
C PRO A 121 9.50 -7.16 4.07
N ILE A 122 8.36 -6.48 3.95
CA ILE A 122 7.30 -6.42 4.96
C ILE A 122 6.02 -7.01 4.39
N GLN A 123 5.29 -7.76 5.21
CA GLN A 123 4.00 -8.34 4.86
C GLN A 123 3.01 -8.18 6.02
N ALA A 124 1.72 -8.21 5.70
CA ALA A 124 0.67 -8.11 6.71
C ALA A 124 -0.57 -8.94 6.37
N ASP A 125 -1.27 -9.46 7.38
CA ASP A 125 -2.59 -10.09 7.16
C ASP A 125 -3.64 -9.06 6.68
N ARG A 126 -3.43 -7.78 7.03
CA ARG A 126 -4.21 -6.65 6.55
C ARG A 126 -3.30 -5.44 6.33
N LEU A 127 -3.24 -4.96 5.10
CA LEU A 127 -2.76 -3.60 4.80
C LEU A 127 -3.95 -2.66 4.70
N GLN A 128 -3.87 -1.51 5.35
CA GLN A 128 -4.84 -0.43 5.27
C GLN A 128 -4.13 0.88 4.89
N LEU A 129 -4.71 1.59 3.93
CA LEU A 129 -4.25 2.87 3.43
C LEU A 129 -5.26 3.93 3.82
N ASN A 130 -4.77 5.06 4.34
CA ASN A 130 -5.58 6.18 4.75
C ASN A 130 -4.94 7.48 4.28
N ASN A 131 -5.61 8.17 3.36
CA ASN A 131 -5.12 9.40 2.76
C ASN A 131 -3.69 9.29 2.20
N MET A 132 -3.44 8.27 1.38
CA MET A 132 -2.14 8.03 0.77
C MET A 132 -2.05 8.58 -0.67
N ARG A 133 -0.84 8.89 -1.13
CA ARG A 133 -0.50 9.02 -2.55
C ARG A 133 0.17 7.75 -3.05
N ILE A 134 -0.16 7.29 -4.24
CA ILE A 134 0.49 6.13 -4.86
C ILE A 134 0.97 6.52 -6.25
N ASP A 135 2.27 6.38 -6.49
CA ASP A 135 2.92 6.67 -7.75
C ASP A 135 3.60 5.40 -8.27
N SER A 136 3.20 4.94 -9.45
CA SER A 136 3.74 3.77 -10.15
C SER A 136 3.95 4.11 -11.63
N PRO A 137 4.97 4.92 -11.96
CA PRO A 137 5.21 5.35 -13.33
C PRO A 137 5.81 4.24 -14.22
N ASN A 138 6.54 3.29 -13.64
CA ASN A 138 7.31 2.27 -14.36
C ASN A 138 6.55 0.96 -14.59
N SER A 139 5.26 0.88 -14.22
CA SER A 139 4.42 -0.29 -14.46
C SER A 139 3.95 -0.34 -15.92
N ALA A 140 3.54 -1.54 -16.38
CA ALA A 140 2.94 -1.71 -17.71
C ALA A 140 1.70 -0.84 -17.94
N LEU A 141 1.02 -0.45 -16.85
CA LEU A 141 -0.01 0.57 -16.82
C LEU A 141 0.42 1.63 -15.79
N PRO A 142 1.00 2.75 -16.24
CA PRO A 142 1.40 3.83 -15.33
C PRO A 142 0.22 4.35 -14.53
N LEU A 143 0.41 4.52 -13.22
CA LEU A 143 -0.64 4.86 -12.26
C LEU A 143 -0.16 5.96 -11.32
N PHE A 144 -0.98 7.00 -11.15
CA PHE A 144 -0.82 8.02 -10.12
C PHE A 144 -2.16 8.19 -9.41
N ALA A 145 -2.19 8.11 -8.09
CA ALA A 145 -3.42 8.24 -7.32
C ALA A 145 -3.20 9.08 -6.06
N GLN A 146 -4.18 9.89 -5.69
CA GLN A 146 -4.15 10.75 -4.52
C GLN A 146 -5.39 10.51 -3.65
N GLN A 147 -5.24 10.78 -2.34
CA GLN A 147 -6.28 10.51 -1.33
C GLN A 147 -6.74 9.05 -1.40
N VAL A 148 -5.78 8.13 -1.52
CA VAL A 148 -6.04 6.69 -1.58
C VAL A 148 -6.41 6.20 -0.20
N ASN A 149 -7.56 5.53 -0.13
CA ASN A 149 -8.11 4.91 1.08
C ASN A 149 -8.53 3.48 0.76
N GLY A 150 -8.37 2.55 1.70
CA GLY A 150 -8.83 1.18 1.50
C GLY A 150 -7.90 0.14 2.13
N GLY A 151 -7.98 -1.10 1.66
CA GLY A 151 -7.13 -2.15 2.19
C GLY A 151 -7.01 -3.40 1.33
N ILE A 152 -6.04 -4.24 1.70
CA ILE A 152 -5.65 -5.48 1.02
C ILE A 152 -5.53 -6.60 2.07
N LEU A 153 -6.12 -7.76 1.79
CA LEU A 153 -6.18 -8.90 2.71
C LEU A 153 -6.01 -10.26 1.98
N PRO A 154 -5.00 -11.08 2.33
CA PRO A 154 -3.75 -10.69 2.99
C PRO A 154 -2.87 -9.87 2.04
N TRP A 155 -2.00 -9.03 2.59
CA TRP A 155 -1.02 -8.27 1.81
C TRP A 155 0.37 -8.90 1.91
N LYS A 156 0.81 -9.52 0.81
CA LYS A 156 2.09 -10.23 0.72
C LYS A 156 2.80 -9.84 -0.58
N PRO A 157 3.48 -8.68 -0.61
CA PRO A 157 4.10 -8.18 -1.84
C PRO A 157 5.20 -9.14 -2.31
N THR A 158 5.34 -9.26 -3.63
CA THR A 158 6.45 -9.98 -4.28
C THR A 158 7.12 -9.06 -5.29
N ALA A 159 8.27 -9.44 -5.82
CA ALA A 159 9.02 -8.62 -6.79
C ALA A 159 8.22 -8.25 -8.04
N LEU A 160 7.22 -9.06 -8.40
CA LEU A 160 6.39 -8.87 -9.59
C LEU A 160 4.99 -8.34 -9.25
N ASP A 161 4.48 -8.63 -8.05
CA ASP A 161 3.10 -8.34 -7.65
C ASP A 161 3.07 -7.62 -6.29
N MET A 162 2.88 -6.29 -6.28
CA MET A 162 2.81 -5.48 -5.04
C MET A 162 1.56 -5.77 -4.20
N LEU A 163 0.47 -6.25 -4.79
CA LEU A 163 -0.72 -6.68 -4.07
C LEU A 163 -0.56 -8.07 -3.45
N GLY A 164 0.40 -8.86 -3.94
CA GLY A 164 0.57 -10.29 -3.67
C GLY A 164 -0.17 -11.19 -4.67
N ARG A 165 -0.06 -12.51 -4.46
CA ARG A 165 -0.57 -13.52 -5.41
C ARG A 165 -1.99 -13.99 -5.11
N ASP A 166 -2.42 -13.92 -3.85
CA ASP A 166 -3.74 -14.33 -3.39
C ASP A 166 -4.24 -13.33 -2.34
N ALA A 167 -5.01 -12.34 -2.79
CA ALA A 167 -5.47 -11.25 -1.95
C ALA A 167 -6.83 -10.70 -2.42
N ARG A 168 -7.58 -10.10 -1.51
CA ARG A 168 -8.73 -9.24 -1.83
C ARG A 168 -8.35 -7.80 -1.58
N PHE A 169 -8.86 -6.91 -2.42
CA PHE A 169 -8.60 -5.48 -2.28
C PHE A 169 -9.88 -4.69 -2.47
N GLN A 170 -9.97 -3.60 -1.72
CA GLN A 170 -10.98 -2.57 -1.91
C GLN A 170 -10.29 -1.23 -1.66
N MET A 171 -10.26 -0.38 -2.67
CA MET A 171 -9.58 0.90 -2.63
C MET A 171 -10.45 1.98 -3.25
N SER A 172 -10.39 3.19 -2.71
CA SER A 172 -10.89 4.39 -3.33
C SER A 172 -9.78 5.42 -3.44
N ALA A 173 -9.92 6.36 -4.38
CA ALA A 173 -9.02 7.49 -4.54
C ALA A 173 -9.83 8.73 -4.88
N GLY A 174 -9.46 9.88 -4.30
CA GLY A 174 -10.07 11.16 -4.66
C GLY A 174 -9.80 11.52 -6.13
N SER A 175 -8.59 11.24 -6.59
CA SER A 175 -8.19 11.35 -7.99
C SER A 175 -7.22 10.25 -8.37
N MET A 176 -7.32 9.76 -9.60
CA MET A 176 -6.42 8.75 -10.17
C MET A 176 -6.19 9.03 -11.65
N THR A 177 -4.94 8.97 -12.09
CA THR A 177 -4.57 8.97 -13.50
C THR A 177 -4.01 7.61 -13.84
N LEU A 178 -4.66 6.90 -14.76
CA LEU A 178 -4.22 5.60 -15.26
C LEU A 178 -3.90 5.74 -16.74
N ASN A 179 -2.65 5.48 -17.13
CA ASN A 179 -2.20 5.59 -18.52
C ASN A 179 -2.63 6.92 -19.19
N ASN A 180 -2.39 8.05 -18.49
CA ASN A 180 -2.79 9.41 -18.91
C ASN A 180 -4.30 9.69 -18.99
N VAL A 181 -5.15 8.78 -18.52
CA VAL A 181 -6.60 9.00 -18.41
C VAL A 181 -6.90 9.42 -16.97
N PRO A 182 -7.29 10.69 -16.73
CA PRO A 182 -7.65 11.16 -15.40
C PRO A 182 -9.07 10.73 -15.03
N GLY A 183 -9.25 10.38 -13.76
CA GLY A 183 -10.55 10.12 -13.14
C GLY A 183 -10.60 10.59 -11.69
N GLU A 184 -11.81 10.88 -11.23
CA GLU A 184 -12.11 11.35 -9.88
C GLU A 184 -13.03 10.36 -9.16
N ASN A 185 -13.10 10.45 -7.84
CA ASN A 185 -13.97 9.62 -6.99
C ASN A 185 -13.90 8.13 -7.34
N VAL A 186 -12.68 7.63 -7.52
CA VAL A 186 -12.45 6.29 -8.01
C VAL A 186 -12.71 5.28 -6.91
N LEU A 187 -13.35 4.16 -7.26
CA LEU A 187 -13.57 2.99 -6.41
C LEU A 187 -13.18 1.75 -7.20
N ILE A 188 -12.36 0.89 -6.60
CA ILE A 188 -11.94 -0.37 -7.18
C ILE A 188 -12.07 -1.46 -6.10
N GLN A 189 -12.78 -2.53 -6.43
CA GLN A 189 -12.92 -3.70 -5.58
C GLN A 189 -12.65 -4.96 -6.40
N GLY A 190 -11.92 -5.90 -5.81
CA GLY A 190 -11.58 -7.12 -6.50
C GLY A 190 -10.72 -8.08 -5.69
N SER A 191 -10.10 -9.00 -6.42
CA SER A 191 -9.22 -10.02 -5.87
C SER A 191 -8.14 -10.41 -6.86
N VAL A 192 -6.96 -10.76 -6.36
CA VAL A 192 -5.92 -11.45 -7.12
C VAL A 192 -5.90 -12.92 -6.68
N SER A 193 -5.78 -13.83 -7.63
CA SER A 193 -5.47 -15.24 -7.35
C SER A 193 -4.58 -15.83 -8.43
N GLN A 194 -3.44 -16.37 -8.00
CA GLN A 194 -2.40 -16.93 -8.87
C GLN A 194 -1.96 -15.97 -9.99
N GLY A 195 -1.90 -14.66 -9.70
CA GLY A 195 -1.53 -13.61 -10.67
C GLY A 195 -2.64 -13.19 -11.64
N ARG A 196 -3.84 -13.79 -11.55
CA ARG A 196 -5.04 -13.29 -12.23
C ARG A 196 -5.75 -12.28 -11.35
N MET A 197 -6.03 -11.10 -11.89
CA MET A 197 -6.78 -10.05 -11.19
C MET A 197 -8.22 -10.06 -11.64
N ARG A 198 -9.15 -10.16 -10.71
CA ARG A 198 -10.59 -10.03 -10.94
C ARG A 198 -11.05 -8.73 -10.30
N PHE A 199 -11.74 -7.91 -11.07
CA PHE A 199 -12.33 -6.65 -10.67
C PHE A 199 -13.84 -6.82 -10.61
N ASP A 200 -14.39 -6.73 -9.41
CA ASP A 200 -15.81 -6.92 -9.13
C ASP A 200 -16.61 -5.66 -9.36
N ASN A 201 -16.01 -4.54 -8.99
CA ASN A 201 -16.57 -3.23 -9.16
C ASN A 201 -15.44 -2.24 -9.41
N ILE A 202 -15.56 -1.51 -10.51
CA ILE A 202 -14.75 -0.35 -10.85
C ILE A 202 -15.74 0.78 -11.04
N GLY A 203 -15.50 1.91 -10.39
CA GLY A 203 -16.26 3.14 -10.53
C GLY A 203 -15.32 4.33 -10.60
N ALA A 204 -15.59 5.29 -11.47
CA ALA A 204 -14.86 6.55 -11.54
C ALA A 204 -15.70 7.62 -12.24
N ASP A 205 -15.53 8.87 -11.84
CA ASP A 205 -16.00 10.02 -12.59
C ASP A 205 -14.95 10.36 -13.66
N LEU A 206 -15.37 10.38 -14.92
CA LEU A 206 -14.50 10.59 -16.09
C LEU A 206 -15.11 11.63 -17.01
N ALA A 207 -14.35 12.66 -17.38
CA ALA A 207 -14.74 13.64 -18.40
C ALA A 207 -16.16 14.22 -18.20
N ARG A 208 -16.52 14.54 -16.94
CA ARG A 208 -17.84 15.01 -16.45
C ARG A 208 -18.99 14.00 -16.48
N GLY A 209 -18.70 12.76 -16.84
CA GLY A 209 -19.63 11.63 -16.73
C GLY A 209 -19.13 10.60 -15.73
N SER A 210 -19.68 9.39 -15.78
CA SER A 210 -19.28 8.28 -14.92
C SER A 210 -18.97 7.01 -15.72
N MET A 211 -17.99 6.27 -15.25
CA MET A 211 -17.65 4.92 -15.70
C MET A 211 -17.91 3.96 -14.56
N THR A 212 -18.62 2.87 -14.85
CA THR A 212 -18.71 1.71 -13.95
C THR A 212 -18.48 0.43 -14.71
N GLY A 213 -17.82 -0.56 -14.12
CA GLY A 213 -17.61 -1.83 -14.80
C GLY A 213 -17.01 -2.92 -13.93
N ASN A 214 -16.81 -4.07 -14.56
CA ASN A 214 -16.16 -5.23 -13.97
C ASN A 214 -15.44 -6.05 -15.06
N GLY A 215 -14.50 -6.89 -14.63
CA GLY A 215 -13.69 -7.64 -15.56
C GLY A 215 -12.58 -8.41 -14.88
N GLU A 216 -11.69 -8.95 -15.67
CA GLU A 216 -10.51 -9.66 -15.21
C GLU A 216 -9.31 -9.36 -16.09
N ARG A 217 -8.13 -9.44 -15.50
CA ARG A 217 -6.85 -9.47 -16.18
C ARG A 217 -6.20 -10.81 -15.89
N ASP A 218 -5.87 -11.57 -16.93
CA ASP A 218 -5.18 -12.85 -16.77
C ASP A 218 -3.70 -12.66 -16.42
N ALA A 219 -2.99 -13.76 -16.18
CA ALA A 219 -1.57 -13.76 -15.82
C ALA A 219 -0.66 -13.34 -16.99
N GLN A 220 -1.12 -13.49 -18.24
CA GLN A 220 -0.46 -13.03 -19.45
C GLN A 220 -0.70 -11.53 -19.70
N GLY A 221 -1.61 -10.94 -18.92
CA GLY A 221 -1.96 -9.54 -18.92
C GLY A 221 -3.15 -9.17 -19.80
N ASN A 222 -3.77 -10.13 -20.48
CA ASN A 222 -4.95 -9.88 -21.30
C ASN A 222 -6.12 -9.46 -20.42
N TRP A 223 -6.91 -8.53 -20.93
CA TRP A 223 -8.08 -7.99 -20.25
C TRP A 223 -9.34 -8.57 -20.84
N LYS A 224 -10.24 -9.04 -19.97
CA LYS A 224 -11.61 -9.36 -20.31
C LYS A 224 -12.55 -8.51 -19.48
N ILE A 225 -13.18 -7.55 -20.13
CA ILE A 225 -14.16 -6.65 -19.53
C ILE A 225 -15.52 -7.31 -19.69
N ASN A 226 -16.15 -7.68 -18.58
CA ASN A 226 -17.45 -8.38 -18.61
C ASN A 226 -18.58 -7.37 -18.84
N GLN A 227 -18.55 -6.26 -18.13
CA GLN A 227 -19.48 -5.15 -18.29
C GLN A 227 -18.74 -3.83 -18.14
N LEU A 228 -18.97 -2.93 -19.09
CA LEU A 228 -18.56 -1.53 -19.02
C LEU A 228 -19.76 -0.65 -19.31
N ARG A 229 -20.09 0.24 -18.37
CA ARG A 229 -21.12 1.25 -18.53
C ARG A 229 -20.49 2.64 -18.47
N LEU A 230 -20.79 3.45 -19.46
CA LEU A 230 -20.31 4.81 -19.62
C LEU A 230 -21.52 5.73 -19.74
N ASN A 231 -21.64 6.69 -18.83
CA ASN A 231 -22.75 7.64 -18.79
C ASN A 231 -22.22 9.05 -18.92
N ASP A 232 -22.80 9.86 -19.80
CA ASP A 232 -22.53 11.30 -19.95
C ASP A 232 -21.06 11.66 -20.21
N ILE A 233 -20.29 10.74 -20.78
CA ILE A 233 -18.87 10.96 -21.06
C ILE A 233 -18.73 12.03 -22.15
N ARG A 234 -18.20 13.19 -21.78
CA ARG A 234 -17.90 14.29 -22.70
C ARG A 234 -16.40 14.37 -22.93
N LEU A 235 -15.90 13.58 -23.87
CA LEU A 235 -14.49 13.63 -24.26
C LEU A 235 -14.18 15.01 -24.86
N GLN A 236 -13.55 15.89 -24.07
CA GLN A 236 -12.98 17.16 -24.52
C GLN A 236 -11.52 16.97 -24.90
N THR A 237 -11.22 15.99 -25.74
CA THR A 237 -9.87 15.75 -26.24
C THR A 237 -9.77 16.26 -27.67
N THR A 238 -8.68 16.99 -27.97
CA THR A 238 -8.19 17.20 -29.34
C THR A 238 -7.76 15.88 -30.02
N SER A 239 -7.66 14.81 -29.22
CA SER A 239 -7.39 13.45 -29.65
C SER A 239 -8.70 12.68 -29.85
N SER A 240 -8.79 11.98 -30.97
CA SER A 240 -9.98 11.26 -31.41
C SER A 240 -10.30 10.07 -30.49
N LEU A 241 -11.54 9.57 -30.53
CA LEU A 241 -11.90 8.27 -29.90
C LEU A 241 -10.95 7.14 -30.34
N LYS A 242 -10.42 7.23 -31.57
CA LYS A 242 -9.42 6.33 -32.10
C LYS A 242 -8.09 6.41 -31.35
N ASP A 243 -7.66 7.59 -30.90
CA ASP A 243 -6.43 7.78 -30.11
C ASP A 243 -6.59 7.26 -28.68
N PHE A 244 -7.77 7.48 -28.08
CA PHE A 244 -8.14 6.85 -26.81
C PHE A 244 -8.10 5.31 -26.92
N LEU A 245 -8.70 4.74 -27.97
CA LEU A 245 -8.66 3.30 -28.22
C LEU A 245 -7.26 2.80 -28.62
N HIS A 246 -6.43 3.62 -29.27
CA HIS A 246 -5.04 3.28 -29.59
C HIS A 246 -4.14 3.24 -28.36
N SER A 247 -4.39 4.10 -27.36
CA SER A 247 -3.69 4.06 -26.08
C SER A 247 -3.93 2.75 -25.31
N LEU A 248 -5.02 2.05 -25.64
CA LEU A 248 -5.35 0.71 -25.15
C LEU A 248 -4.69 -0.42 -25.97
N GLN A 249 -4.12 -0.13 -27.16
CA GLN A 249 -3.48 -1.12 -28.04
C GLN A 249 -2.01 -1.43 -27.69
N VAL A 250 -1.42 -0.76 -26.70
CA VAL A 250 -0.05 -1.03 -26.24
C VAL A 250 -0.03 -2.09 -25.11
N VAL A 251 -1.17 -2.71 -24.83
CA VAL A 251 -1.36 -3.72 -23.77
C VAL A 251 -1.92 -5.00 -24.40
N PRO A 252 -1.61 -6.21 -23.87
CA PRO A 252 -2.21 -7.49 -24.27
C PRO A 252 -3.73 -7.45 -24.49
N SER A 253 -4.23 -8.40 -25.30
CA SER A 253 -5.58 -8.40 -25.88
C SER A 253 -6.70 -7.96 -24.91
N ILE A 254 -7.57 -7.06 -25.38
CA ILE A 254 -8.73 -6.57 -24.63
C ILE A 254 -10.01 -7.12 -25.28
N ALA A 255 -10.78 -7.92 -24.54
CA ALA A 255 -12.09 -8.42 -24.95
C ALA A 255 -13.18 -7.75 -24.10
N ILE A 256 -14.17 -7.12 -24.75
CA ILE A 256 -15.32 -6.50 -24.07
C ILE A 256 -16.55 -7.33 -24.38
N THR A 257 -17.21 -7.87 -23.35
CA THR A 257 -18.40 -8.71 -23.49
C THR A 257 -19.67 -7.88 -23.60
N ARG A 258 -19.78 -6.81 -22.80
CA ARG A 258 -20.91 -5.86 -22.83
C ARG A 258 -20.42 -4.44 -22.63
N LEU A 259 -20.86 -3.56 -23.52
CA LEU A 259 -20.62 -2.12 -23.48
C LEU A 259 -21.95 -1.38 -23.55
N ASP A 260 -22.31 -0.70 -22.46
CA ASP A 260 -23.48 0.15 -22.37
C ASP A 260 -23.01 1.62 -22.39
N MET A 261 -23.41 2.39 -23.40
CA MET A 261 -23.07 3.81 -23.50
C MET A 261 -24.34 4.66 -23.56
N THR A 262 -24.47 5.62 -22.65
CA THR A 262 -25.60 6.57 -22.60
C THR A 262 -25.05 7.99 -22.67
N ASP A 263 -25.53 8.78 -23.63
CA ASP A 263 -25.17 10.20 -23.84
C ASP A 263 -23.67 10.52 -23.91
N ALA A 264 -22.85 9.54 -24.27
CA ALA A 264 -21.43 9.73 -24.55
C ALA A 264 -21.26 10.41 -25.92
N ARG A 265 -20.72 11.64 -25.95
CA ARG A 265 -20.46 12.38 -27.20
C ARG A 265 -18.98 12.77 -27.28
N PRO A 266 -18.29 12.49 -28.39
CA PRO A 266 -17.05 13.19 -28.68
C PRO A 266 -17.39 14.68 -28.89
N ALA A 267 -16.73 15.59 -28.16
CA ALA A 267 -16.86 17.01 -28.45
C ALA A 267 -16.07 17.32 -29.72
N GLY A 268 -16.75 17.32 -30.88
CA GLY A 268 -16.13 17.65 -32.17
C GLY A 268 -16.70 16.86 -33.34
N ALA A 269 -17.98 17.06 -33.65
CA ALA A 269 -18.56 16.87 -34.98
C ALA A 269 -19.69 17.87 -35.17
#